data_AF-A0A5C5UTX3-F1
#
_entry.id   AF-A0A5C5UTX3-F1
#
_cell.length_a   1.000
_cell.length_b   1.000
_cell.length_c   1.000
_cell.angle_alpha   90.00
_cell.angle_beta   90.00
_cell.angle_gamma   90.00
#
_symmetry.space_group_name_H-M   'P 1'
#
loop_
_entity.id
_entity.type
_entity.pdbx_description
1 polymer ?
#
loop_
_entity_poly.entity_id
_entity_poly.type
_entity_poly.pdbx_seq_one_letter_code
_entity_poly.pdbx_strand_id
1 'polypeptide(L)'
;MTTQVIYDLGANNGGDIPYYLLKGDLVVAVEANPALCDLIQAKFKVEIEQGRLVVENCVVKAEGESGEVDFYIHNVHHVLSQLPRPDADVIDGYEQVSLPSKTIADIIGQYGPPHYIKIDIEHYDAQILRALFAADIRPPYISSESHSIEIFALLVAQGGYDAFKLVDGRTVAEVYANHTITSHQGEKIAISFPGHAAGPFGEDVEGPWMSGSDFVQVLAIEGLGWKDIHATHRHQAATKPASLLKHLVGYVDRKSKAKSREMIKRFGKALPWGRRSAA
;
A
#
# COMPACT_ATOMS: atom_id res chain seq x y z
N MET A 1 -5.60 22.23 16.95
CA MET A 1 -4.98 21.53 15.81
C MET A 1 -5.99 20.50 15.32
N THR A 2 -6.11 20.30 14.01
CA THR A 2 -6.99 19.26 13.45
C THR A 2 -6.34 17.89 13.66
N THR A 3 -7.09 16.92 14.19
CA THR A 3 -6.67 15.52 14.35
C THR A 3 -6.14 14.96 13.04
N GLN A 4 -4.96 14.34 13.06
CA GLN A 4 -4.37 13.65 11.92
C GLN A 4 -4.86 12.21 11.89
N VAL A 5 -5.87 11.96 11.05
CA VAL A 5 -6.44 10.61 10.85
C VAL A 5 -5.76 9.94 9.67
N ILE A 6 -5.27 8.71 9.87
CA ILE A 6 -4.71 7.86 8.83
C ILE A 6 -5.67 6.72 8.55
N TYR A 7 -6.01 6.51 7.28
CA TYR A 7 -6.80 5.37 6.84
C TYR A 7 -5.89 4.35 6.15
N ASP A 8 -5.93 3.12 6.62
CA ASP A 8 -5.23 1.97 6.05
C ASP A 8 -6.29 1.01 5.48
N LEU A 9 -6.60 1.16 4.19
CA LEU A 9 -7.62 0.37 3.52
C LEU A 9 -6.99 -0.89 2.91
N GLY A 10 -7.42 -2.06 3.37
CA GLY A 10 -6.71 -3.32 3.11
C GLY A 10 -5.56 -3.52 4.10
N ALA A 11 -5.80 -3.24 5.38
CA ALA A 11 -4.76 -3.27 6.43
C ALA A 11 -4.12 -4.66 6.62
N ASN A 12 -4.75 -5.72 6.12
CA ASN A 12 -4.22 -7.05 6.05
C ASN A 12 -3.77 -7.54 7.45
N ASN A 13 -2.51 -7.95 7.63
CA ASN A 13 -1.99 -8.40 8.93
C ASN A 13 -1.53 -7.25 9.85
N GLY A 14 -1.81 -5.99 9.48
CA GLY A 14 -1.44 -4.79 10.23
C GLY A 14 0.06 -4.50 10.20
N GLY A 15 0.73 -4.79 9.08
CA GLY A 15 2.17 -4.58 8.91
C GLY A 15 2.60 -3.12 9.00
N ASP A 16 1.76 -2.21 8.50
CA ASP A 16 2.04 -0.76 8.43
C ASP A 16 1.54 0.02 9.67
N ILE A 17 0.61 -0.56 10.44
CA ILE A 17 -0.01 0.05 11.64
C ILE A 17 1.03 0.62 12.63
N PRO A 18 2.14 -0.06 12.99
CA PRO A 18 3.12 0.51 13.91
C PRO A 18 3.70 1.84 13.43
N TYR A 19 3.96 1.97 12.13
CA TYR A 19 4.43 3.21 11.54
C TYR A 19 3.32 4.27 11.53
N TYR A 20 2.09 3.92 11.12
CA TYR A 20 0.98 4.86 11.10
C TYR A 20 0.63 5.41 12.49
N LEU A 21 0.73 4.60 13.54
CA LEU A 21 0.60 5.07 14.92
C LEU A 21 1.68 6.08 15.33
N LEU A 22 2.85 6.12 14.69
CA LEU A 22 3.83 7.17 14.93
C LEU A 22 3.49 8.47 14.20
N LYS A 23 2.68 8.41 13.14
CA LYS A 23 2.40 9.53 12.23
C LYS A 23 1.01 10.15 12.38
N GLY A 24 0.07 9.46 13.01
CA GLY A 24 -1.30 9.92 13.21
C GLY A 24 -1.71 10.00 14.68
N ASP A 25 -2.71 10.84 14.93
CA ASP A 25 -3.43 10.87 16.20
C ASP A 25 -4.39 9.67 16.31
N LEU A 26 -4.98 9.28 15.17
CA LEU A 26 -5.87 8.13 15.00
C LEU A 26 -5.52 7.37 13.72
N VAL A 27 -5.46 6.04 13.82
CA VAL A 27 -5.38 5.13 12.67
C VAL A 27 -6.71 4.37 12.55
N VAL A 28 -7.28 4.35 11.35
CA VAL A 28 -8.45 3.55 11.00
C VAL A 28 -8.00 2.46 10.04
N ALA A 29 -7.82 1.25 10.56
CA ALA A 29 -7.47 0.07 9.77
C ALA A 29 -8.75 -0.62 9.30
N VAL A 30 -8.97 -0.68 7.99
CA VAL A 30 -10.13 -1.35 7.38
C VAL A 30 -9.66 -2.65 6.74
N GLU A 31 -10.22 -3.77 7.20
CA GLU A 31 -9.85 -5.10 6.72
C GLU A 31 -11.11 -5.99 6.64
N ALA A 32 -11.26 -6.73 5.54
CA ALA A 32 -12.43 -7.56 5.32
C ALA A 32 -12.29 -8.92 6.02
N ASN A 33 -11.13 -9.55 5.97
CA ASN A 33 -10.91 -10.89 6.50
C ASN A 33 -10.98 -10.89 8.04
N PRO A 34 -12.00 -11.54 8.66
CA PRO A 34 -12.19 -11.49 10.10
C PRO A 34 -10.99 -12.03 10.90
N ALA A 35 -10.32 -13.07 10.39
CA ALA A 35 -9.16 -13.65 11.07
C ALA A 35 -7.97 -12.68 11.13
N LEU A 36 -7.82 -11.81 10.12
CA LEU A 36 -6.80 -10.77 10.11
C LEU A 36 -7.17 -9.61 11.03
N CYS A 37 -8.46 -9.24 11.09
CA CYS A 37 -8.95 -8.28 12.08
C CYS A 37 -8.71 -8.75 13.51
N ASP A 38 -9.02 -10.01 13.83
CA ASP A 38 -8.77 -10.60 15.15
C ASP A 38 -7.28 -10.55 15.51
N LEU A 39 -6.41 -10.81 14.52
CA LEU A 39 -4.96 -10.71 14.68
C LEU A 39 -4.52 -9.27 15.01
N ILE A 40 -5.04 -8.28 14.28
CA ILE A 40 -4.76 -6.86 14.55
C ILE A 40 -5.27 -6.47 15.94
N GLN A 41 -6.51 -6.85 16.28
CA GLN A 41 -7.12 -6.53 17.58
C GLN A 41 -6.32 -7.12 18.75
N ALA A 42 -5.87 -8.37 18.63
CA ALA A 42 -5.04 -9.01 19.64
C ALA A 42 -3.67 -8.33 19.79
N LYS A 43 -3.05 -7.95 18.66
CA LYS A 43 -1.70 -7.35 18.62
C LYS A 43 -1.67 -5.92 19.15
N PHE A 44 -2.69 -5.12 18.84
CA PHE A 44 -2.74 -3.67 19.11
C PHE A 44 -3.81 -3.29 20.15
N LYS A 45 -4.08 -4.20 21.09
CA LYS A 45 -5.11 -4.01 22.12
C LYS A 45 -4.92 -2.71 22.90
N VAL A 46 -3.68 -2.35 23.22
CA VAL A 46 -3.37 -1.14 24.01
C VAL A 46 -3.73 0.12 23.23
N GLU A 47 -3.38 0.20 21.96
CA GLU A 47 -3.66 1.36 21.11
C GLU A 47 -5.15 1.49 20.79
N ILE A 48 -5.87 0.38 20.70
CA ILE A 48 -7.33 0.35 20.60
C ILE A 48 -7.97 0.90 21.88
N GLU A 49 -7.56 0.41 23.06
CA GLU A 49 -8.06 0.88 24.35
C GLU A 49 -7.75 2.37 24.60
N GLN A 50 -6.65 2.87 24.04
CA GLN A 50 -6.29 4.29 24.07
C GLN A 50 -7.02 5.15 23.04
N GLY A 51 -7.84 4.56 22.16
CA GLY A 51 -8.56 5.26 21.10
C GLY A 51 -7.65 5.77 19.97
N ARG A 52 -6.45 5.21 19.83
CA ARG A 52 -5.47 5.56 18.79
C ARG A 52 -5.56 4.67 17.55
N LEU A 53 -6.16 3.50 17.67
CA LEU A 53 -6.44 2.58 16.58
C LEU A 53 -7.90 2.15 16.60
N VAL A 54 -8.52 2.16 15.42
CA VAL A 54 -9.81 1.53 15.15
C VAL A 54 -9.57 0.42 14.12
N VAL A 55 -10.19 -0.74 14.35
CA VAL A 55 -10.21 -1.85 13.39
C VAL A 55 -11.64 -2.02 12.88
N GLU A 56 -11.87 -1.66 11.63
CA GLU A 56 -13.14 -1.85 10.94
C GLU A 56 -13.12 -3.18 10.19
N ASN A 57 -13.77 -4.19 10.78
CA ASN A 57 -13.93 -5.48 10.09
C ASN A 57 -15.11 -5.42 9.12
N CYS A 58 -14.85 -4.91 7.92
CA CYS A 58 -15.85 -4.83 6.86
C CYS A 58 -15.21 -4.77 5.48
N VAL A 59 -16.00 -5.11 4.47
CA VAL A 59 -15.65 -4.86 3.06
C VAL A 59 -15.91 -3.39 2.76
N VAL A 60 -14.87 -2.65 2.39
CA VAL A 60 -15.04 -1.25 1.96
C VAL A 60 -15.55 -1.20 0.53
N LYS A 61 -16.60 -0.41 0.30
CA LYS A 61 -17.22 -0.21 -1.00
C LYS A 61 -17.08 1.21 -1.48
N ALA A 62 -17.10 1.40 -2.79
CA ALA A 62 -17.13 2.72 -3.40
C ALA A 62 -18.47 3.44 -3.15
N GLU A 63 -19.58 2.71 -3.25
CA GLU A 63 -20.94 3.26 -3.15
C GLU A 63 -21.95 2.19 -2.69
N GLY A 64 -23.21 2.61 -2.60
CA GLY A 64 -24.33 1.76 -2.19
C GLY A 64 -24.61 1.82 -0.69
N GLU A 65 -25.61 1.06 -0.24
CA GLU A 65 -25.97 1.01 1.18
C GLU A 65 -25.04 0.07 1.96
N SER A 66 -24.85 0.36 3.25
CA SER A 66 -24.23 -0.59 4.18
C SER A 66 -25.08 -1.85 4.28
N GLY A 67 -24.45 -3.00 4.37
CA GLY A 67 -25.12 -4.30 4.36
C GLY A 67 -24.14 -5.44 4.17
N GLU A 68 -24.63 -6.66 3.95
CA GLU A 68 -23.76 -7.79 3.66
C GLU A 68 -23.41 -7.90 2.17
N VAL A 69 -22.18 -8.30 1.88
CA VAL A 69 -21.71 -8.60 0.52
C VAL A 69 -20.87 -9.87 0.51
N ASP A 70 -20.85 -10.53 -0.65
CA ASP A 70 -19.95 -11.65 -0.90
C ASP A 70 -18.49 -11.15 -0.96
N PHE A 71 -17.63 -11.78 -0.17
CA PHE A 71 -16.19 -11.57 -0.19
C PHE A 71 -15.49 -12.92 -0.36
N TYR A 72 -14.33 -12.92 -1.00
CA TYR A 72 -13.62 -14.14 -1.38
C TYR A 72 -12.26 -14.19 -0.69
N ILE A 73 -12.16 -15.02 0.35
CA ILE A 73 -10.92 -15.22 1.11
C ILE A 73 -10.08 -16.25 0.39
N HIS A 74 -8.84 -15.92 0.03
CA HIS A 74 -7.95 -16.89 -0.60
C HIS A 74 -7.45 -17.91 0.44
N ASN A 75 -7.55 -19.20 0.11
CA ASN A 75 -7.27 -20.33 1.02
C ASN A 75 -5.82 -20.44 1.53
N VAL A 76 -4.88 -19.70 0.95
CA VAL A 76 -3.43 -19.85 1.20
C VAL A 76 -2.74 -18.49 1.28
N HIS A 77 -3.02 -17.61 0.34
CA HIS A 77 -2.36 -16.31 0.22
C HIS A 77 -3.35 -15.21 0.55
N HIS A 78 -3.48 -14.88 1.84
CA HIS A 78 -4.45 -13.90 2.32
C HIS A 78 -4.40 -12.53 1.59
N VAL A 79 -3.22 -12.14 1.08
CA VAL A 79 -3.01 -10.94 0.26
C VAL A 79 -3.81 -10.90 -1.04
N LEU A 80 -4.26 -12.07 -1.53
CA LEU A 80 -5.06 -12.19 -2.75
C LEU A 80 -6.57 -12.23 -2.47
N SER A 81 -7.00 -12.05 -1.21
CA SER A 81 -8.42 -12.03 -0.87
C SER A 81 -9.08 -10.80 -1.48
N GLN A 82 -10.27 -10.95 -2.05
CA GLN A 82 -10.79 -9.94 -2.98
C GLN A 82 -12.31 -9.78 -2.97
N LEU A 83 -12.70 -8.59 -3.42
CA LEU A 83 -13.97 -8.27 -4.06
C LEU A 83 -13.56 -7.57 -5.37
N PRO A 84 -13.89 -8.11 -6.57
CA PRO A 84 -15.06 -8.92 -6.90
C PRO A 84 -14.82 -10.44 -6.88
N ARG A 85 -15.85 -11.20 -7.28
CA ARG A 85 -15.78 -12.66 -7.47
C ARG A 85 -14.59 -13.06 -8.37
N PRO A 86 -13.72 -13.99 -7.92
CA PRO A 86 -12.64 -14.53 -8.75
C PRO A 86 -13.14 -15.23 -10.02
N ASP A 87 -12.26 -15.32 -11.01
CA ASP A 87 -12.53 -16.04 -12.26
C ASP A 87 -12.82 -17.54 -12.00
N ALA A 88 -13.63 -18.13 -12.87
CA ALA A 88 -14.14 -19.49 -12.69
C ALA A 88 -13.03 -20.58 -12.67
N ASP A 89 -11.87 -20.31 -13.27
CA ASP A 89 -10.73 -21.23 -13.31
C ASP A 89 -9.89 -21.21 -12.02
N VAL A 90 -10.00 -20.17 -11.19
CA VAL A 90 -9.25 -20.02 -9.93
C VAL A 90 -10.14 -20.02 -8.69
N ILE A 91 -11.47 -20.01 -8.84
CA ILE A 91 -12.44 -19.88 -7.74
C ILE A 91 -12.29 -20.96 -6.65
N ASP A 92 -11.84 -22.16 -7.00
CA ASP A 92 -11.61 -23.26 -6.03
C ASP A 92 -10.49 -22.93 -5.03
N GLY A 93 -9.67 -21.91 -5.32
CA GLY A 93 -8.65 -21.36 -4.41
C GLY A 93 -9.21 -20.43 -3.33
N TYR A 94 -10.52 -20.20 -3.31
CA TYR A 94 -11.18 -19.22 -2.45
C TYR A 94 -12.34 -19.81 -1.65
N GLU A 95 -12.56 -19.25 -0.47
CA GLU A 95 -13.76 -19.41 0.34
C GLU A 95 -14.65 -18.17 0.16
N GLN A 96 -15.90 -18.36 -0.28
CA GLN A 96 -16.89 -17.29 -0.33
C GLN A 96 -17.53 -17.11 1.05
N VAL A 97 -17.49 -15.89 1.58
CA VAL A 97 -18.09 -15.52 2.86
C VAL A 97 -19.00 -14.31 2.69
N SER A 98 -20.10 -14.24 3.46
CA SER A 98 -20.95 -13.04 3.56
C SER A 98 -20.42 -12.15 4.68
N LEU A 99 -20.02 -10.92 4.37
CA LEU A 99 -19.42 -10.00 5.33
C LEU A 99 -20.11 -8.63 5.33
N PRO A 100 -20.16 -7.93 6.47
CA PRO A 100 -20.65 -6.56 6.52
C PRO A 100 -19.78 -5.66 5.62
N SER A 101 -20.42 -4.66 5.04
CA SER A 101 -19.79 -3.67 4.18
C SER A 101 -20.18 -2.26 4.58
N LYS A 102 -19.26 -1.34 4.34
CA LYS A 102 -19.44 0.10 4.54
C LYS A 102 -18.92 0.84 3.32
N THR A 103 -19.51 1.98 3.00
CA THR A 103 -18.92 2.84 1.96
C THR A 103 -17.70 3.57 2.53
N ILE A 104 -16.76 3.92 1.66
CA ILE A 104 -15.62 4.76 2.07
C ILE A 104 -16.09 6.12 2.61
N ALA A 105 -17.18 6.68 2.08
CA ALA A 105 -17.78 7.91 2.56
C ALA A 105 -18.30 7.77 4.00
N ASP A 106 -18.98 6.67 4.33
CA ASP A 106 -19.47 6.41 5.68
C ASP A 106 -18.33 6.26 6.69
N ILE A 107 -17.28 5.49 6.32
CA ILE A 107 -16.10 5.28 7.16
C ILE A 107 -15.41 6.63 7.46
N ILE A 108 -15.22 7.46 6.43
CA ILE A 108 -14.59 8.78 6.61
C ILE A 108 -15.52 9.73 7.39
N GLY A 109 -16.82 9.72 7.11
CA GLY A 109 -17.81 10.51 7.85
C GLY A 109 -17.86 10.18 9.34
N GLN A 110 -17.61 8.92 9.69
CA GLN A 110 -17.59 8.46 11.08
C GLN A 110 -16.33 8.89 11.84
N TYR A 111 -15.14 8.87 11.22
CA TYR A 111 -13.86 9.07 11.92
C TYR A 111 -13.17 10.40 11.64
N GLY A 112 -13.64 11.17 10.66
CA GLY A 112 -13.17 12.52 10.36
C GLY A 112 -12.34 12.64 9.08
N PRO A 113 -11.94 13.87 8.70
CA PRO A 113 -11.23 14.10 7.45
C PRO A 113 -9.83 13.46 7.46
N PRO A 114 -9.44 12.80 6.36
CA PRO A 114 -8.17 12.07 6.28
C PRO A 114 -6.97 13.01 6.14
N HIS A 115 -5.90 12.75 6.89
CA HIS A 115 -4.57 13.28 6.63
C HIS A 115 -3.84 12.45 5.57
N TYR A 116 -3.97 11.13 5.66
CA TYR A 116 -3.42 10.16 4.74
C TYR A 116 -4.40 9.02 4.50
N ILE A 117 -4.47 8.53 3.27
CA ILE A 117 -5.18 7.29 2.92
C ILE A 117 -4.20 6.39 2.16
N LYS A 118 -3.99 5.17 2.65
CA LYS A 118 -3.42 4.06 1.87
C LYS A 118 -4.59 3.26 1.30
N ILE A 119 -4.53 2.96 0.01
CA ILE A 119 -5.48 2.08 -0.68
C ILE A 119 -4.69 0.90 -1.23
N ASP A 120 -5.01 -0.30 -0.77
CA ASP A 120 -4.36 -1.55 -1.18
C ASP A 120 -5.41 -2.67 -1.08
N ILE A 121 -6.33 -2.69 -2.06
CA ILE A 121 -7.46 -3.59 -2.08
C ILE A 121 -7.48 -4.28 -3.44
N GLU A 122 -7.24 -5.58 -3.43
CA GLU A 122 -7.16 -6.39 -4.65
C GLU A 122 -8.36 -6.10 -5.59
N HIS A 123 -8.03 -5.57 -6.77
CA HIS A 123 -8.97 -5.21 -7.85
C HIS A 123 -9.99 -4.08 -7.57
N TYR A 124 -9.88 -3.35 -6.46
CA TYR A 124 -10.91 -2.37 -6.04
C TYR A 124 -10.41 -0.93 -5.80
N ASP A 125 -9.09 -0.70 -5.88
CA ASP A 125 -8.45 0.61 -5.70
C ASP A 125 -9.09 1.75 -6.50
N ALA A 126 -9.30 1.52 -7.80
CA ALA A 126 -9.75 2.56 -8.72
C ALA A 126 -11.18 3.03 -8.35
N GLN A 127 -12.03 2.10 -7.94
CA GLN A 127 -13.41 2.34 -7.54
C GLN A 127 -13.44 3.19 -6.26
N ILE A 128 -12.58 2.87 -5.29
CA ILE A 128 -12.42 3.67 -4.07
C ILE A 128 -11.92 5.08 -4.40
N LEU A 129 -10.92 5.23 -5.27
CA LEU A 129 -10.43 6.55 -5.70
C LEU A 129 -11.55 7.41 -6.32
N ARG A 130 -12.36 6.84 -7.22
CA ARG A 130 -13.49 7.57 -7.81
C ARG A 130 -14.49 8.00 -6.75
N ALA A 131 -14.85 7.12 -5.82
CA ALA A 131 -15.78 7.43 -4.74
C ALA A 131 -15.27 8.57 -3.84
N LEU A 132 -14.00 8.51 -3.44
CA LEU A 132 -13.35 9.56 -2.66
C LEU A 132 -13.46 10.92 -3.39
N PHE A 133 -13.07 10.96 -4.66
CA PHE A 133 -13.02 12.21 -5.42
C PHE A 133 -14.40 12.75 -5.81
N ALA A 134 -15.39 11.88 -6.01
CA ALA A 134 -16.79 12.26 -6.20
C ALA A 134 -17.40 12.85 -4.92
N ALA A 135 -16.98 12.35 -3.74
CA ALA A 135 -17.38 12.87 -2.42
C ALA A 135 -16.58 14.11 -1.97
N ASP A 136 -15.76 14.69 -2.86
CA ASP A 136 -14.85 15.80 -2.59
C ASP A 136 -13.76 15.55 -1.52
N ILE A 137 -13.37 14.28 -1.33
CA ILE A 137 -12.38 13.88 -0.34
C ILE A 137 -11.00 13.76 -1.00
N ARG A 138 -10.10 14.70 -0.70
CA ARG A 138 -8.70 14.72 -1.19
C ARG A 138 -7.73 14.91 -0.02
N PRO A 139 -7.24 13.83 0.62
CA PRO A 139 -6.28 13.96 1.71
C PRO A 139 -4.98 14.65 1.24
N PRO A 140 -4.26 15.33 2.15
CA PRO A 140 -2.90 15.85 1.92
C PRO A 140 -1.95 14.87 1.24
N TYR A 141 -2.02 13.61 1.64
CA TYR A 141 -1.25 12.51 1.08
C TYR A 141 -2.18 11.34 0.77
N ILE A 142 -1.92 10.62 -0.32
CA ILE A 142 -2.61 9.38 -0.66
C ILE A 142 -1.62 8.41 -1.31
N SER A 143 -1.81 7.11 -1.12
CA SER A 143 -1.17 6.08 -1.94
C SER A 143 -2.20 5.07 -2.42
N SER A 144 -1.94 4.50 -3.59
CA SER A 144 -2.74 3.41 -4.16
C SER A 144 -1.87 2.48 -4.98
N GLU A 145 -2.18 1.19 -4.96
CA GLU A 145 -1.38 0.19 -5.66
C GLU A 145 -1.54 0.32 -7.19
N SER A 146 -0.42 0.36 -7.89
CA SER A 146 -0.36 0.61 -9.33
C SER A 146 -0.56 -0.65 -10.17
N HIS A 147 -1.65 -1.37 -9.94
CA HIS A 147 -2.05 -2.49 -10.80
C HIS A 147 -2.47 -2.06 -12.21
N SER A 148 -2.94 -0.82 -12.36
CA SER A 148 -3.34 -0.26 -13.65
C SER A 148 -2.89 1.19 -13.81
N ILE A 149 -2.71 1.63 -15.06
CA ILE A 149 -2.41 3.04 -15.38
C ILE A 149 -3.57 3.97 -15.01
N GLU A 150 -4.77 3.41 -14.85
CA GLU A 150 -5.96 4.16 -14.47
C GLU A 150 -5.81 4.80 -13.09
N ILE A 151 -5.10 4.15 -12.15
CA ILE A 151 -4.81 4.69 -10.81
C ILE A 151 -4.11 6.05 -10.93
N PHE A 152 -3.04 6.12 -11.72
CA PHE A 152 -2.34 7.38 -11.96
C PHE A 152 -3.24 8.41 -12.65
N ALA A 153 -4.01 8.00 -13.65
CA ALA A 153 -4.91 8.90 -14.37
C ALA A 153 -5.99 9.50 -13.43
N LEU A 154 -6.55 8.72 -12.51
CA LEU A 154 -7.53 9.17 -11.53
C LEU A 154 -6.92 10.17 -10.54
N LEU A 155 -5.73 9.87 -10.00
CA LEU A 155 -5.02 10.75 -9.07
C LEU A 155 -4.76 12.13 -9.70
N VAL A 156 -4.37 12.18 -10.97
CA VAL A 156 -4.17 13.45 -11.69
C VAL A 156 -5.51 14.12 -12.02
N ALA A 157 -6.38 13.44 -12.76
CA ALA A 157 -7.52 14.09 -13.43
C ALA A 157 -8.70 14.38 -12.49
N GLN A 158 -8.94 13.52 -11.50
CA GLN A 158 -10.05 13.66 -10.54
C GLN A 158 -9.57 14.03 -9.14
N GLY A 159 -8.43 13.48 -8.74
CA GLY A 159 -7.80 13.77 -7.45
C GLY A 159 -7.12 15.14 -7.40
N GLY A 160 -6.76 15.72 -8.54
CA GLY A 160 -6.10 17.03 -8.61
C GLY A 160 -4.71 17.04 -8.00
N TYR A 161 -4.07 15.87 -7.86
CA TYR A 161 -2.71 15.76 -7.35
C TYR A 161 -1.70 16.13 -8.44
N ASP A 162 -0.62 16.82 -8.05
CA ASP A 162 0.39 17.35 -8.98
C ASP A 162 1.83 16.91 -8.67
N ALA A 163 2.04 16.26 -7.52
CA ALA A 163 3.30 15.74 -7.05
C ALA A 163 3.23 14.24 -6.71
N PHE A 164 4.15 13.44 -7.28
CA PHE A 164 4.10 11.97 -7.21
C PHE A 164 5.44 11.33 -6.82
N LYS A 165 5.36 10.17 -6.16
CA LYS A 165 6.48 9.24 -5.89
C LYS A 165 6.03 7.81 -6.16
N LEU A 166 6.98 6.92 -6.48
CA LEU A 166 6.72 5.50 -6.73
C LEU A 166 7.50 4.69 -5.71
N VAL A 167 6.83 3.81 -4.97
CA VAL A 167 7.45 2.89 -4.01
C VAL A 167 7.30 1.48 -4.51
N ASP A 168 8.39 0.71 -4.55
CA ASP A 168 8.36 -0.69 -4.95
C ASP A 168 8.26 -1.60 -3.72
N GLY A 169 7.09 -2.22 -3.53
CA GLY A 169 6.75 -3.04 -2.36
C GLY A 169 7.76 -4.16 -2.09
N ARG A 170 8.44 -4.66 -3.14
CA ARG A 170 9.47 -5.71 -3.03
C ARG A 170 10.74 -5.24 -2.31
N THR A 171 10.94 -3.93 -2.21
CA THR A 171 12.18 -3.32 -1.70
C THR A 171 11.98 -2.53 -0.42
N VAL A 172 10.74 -2.33 0.04
CA VAL A 172 10.40 -1.51 1.22
C VAL A 172 11.23 -1.90 2.45
N ALA A 173 11.27 -3.19 2.80
CA ALA A 173 12.01 -3.67 3.97
C ALA A 173 13.54 -3.46 3.86
N GLU A 174 14.10 -3.43 2.64
CA GLU A 174 15.53 -3.22 2.41
C GLU A 174 15.88 -1.72 2.39
N VAL A 175 15.10 -0.92 1.65
CA VAL A 175 15.31 0.53 1.50
C VAL A 175 15.10 1.25 2.83
N TYR A 176 14.07 0.88 3.59
CA TYR A 176 13.69 1.55 4.82
C TYR A 176 14.17 0.83 6.08
N ALA A 177 15.23 0.01 5.98
CA ALA A 177 15.86 -0.61 7.14
C ALA A 177 16.54 0.46 8.02
N ASN A 178 16.18 0.51 9.30
CA ASN A 178 16.61 1.54 10.26
C ASN A 178 16.40 2.98 9.75
N HIS A 179 15.32 3.21 8.99
CA HIS A 179 15.02 4.52 8.43
C HIS A 179 14.59 5.48 9.53
N THR A 180 15.16 6.69 9.55
CA THR A 180 14.83 7.69 10.57
C THR A 180 13.66 8.54 10.10
N ILE A 181 12.56 8.49 10.85
CA ILE A 181 11.37 9.32 10.63
C ILE A 181 11.21 10.35 11.75
N THR A 182 10.34 11.34 11.52
CA THR A 182 9.84 12.22 12.58
C THR A 182 8.38 11.86 12.88
N SER A 183 8.06 11.56 14.14
CA SER A 183 6.70 11.28 14.60
C SER A 183 5.80 12.53 14.49
N HIS A 184 4.47 12.35 14.61
CA HIS A 184 3.53 13.48 14.67
C HIS A 184 3.76 14.39 15.88
N GLN A 185 4.50 13.93 16.89
CA GLN A 185 4.89 14.69 18.08
C GLN A 185 6.27 15.35 17.94
N GLY A 186 6.94 15.18 16.79
CA GLY A 186 8.25 15.79 16.50
C GLY A 186 9.46 14.95 16.94
N GLU A 187 9.25 13.72 17.40
CA GLU A 187 10.33 12.84 17.86
C GLU A 187 11.01 12.13 16.69
N LYS A 188 12.34 12.03 16.72
CA LYS A 188 13.09 11.25 15.73
C LYS A 188 13.18 9.80 16.17
N ILE A 189 12.71 8.89 15.31
CA ILE A 189 12.61 7.47 15.62
C ILE A 189 13.15 6.67 14.42
N ALA A 190 13.99 5.68 14.69
CA ALA A 190 14.40 4.71 13.68
C ALA A 190 13.37 3.58 13.59
N ILE A 191 12.89 3.30 12.38
CA ILE A 191 11.91 2.25 12.11
C ILE A 191 12.46 1.26 11.08
N SER A 192 11.84 0.09 11.01
CA SER A 192 12.02 -0.85 9.92
C SER A 192 10.66 -1.46 9.59
N PHE A 193 10.39 -1.65 8.30
CA PHE A 193 9.14 -2.23 7.84
C PHE A 193 9.28 -3.75 7.71
N PRO A 194 8.25 -4.53 8.06
CA PRO A 194 8.24 -5.96 7.79
C PRO A 194 8.22 -6.23 6.28
N GLY A 195 8.51 -7.48 5.89
CA GLY A 195 8.24 -7.92 4.53
C GLY A 195 6.74 -7.75 4.22
N HIS A 196 6.43 -7.29 3.01
CA HIS A 196 5.09 -7.02 2.52
C HIS A 196 4.34 -5.81 3.11
N ALA A 197 4.99 -4.95 3.90
CA ALA A 197 4.44 -3.63 4.22
C ALA A 197 4.47 -2.70 3.01
N ALA A 198 3.51 -1.78 2.93
CA ALA A 198 3.48 -0.73 1.91
C ALA A 198 4.60 0.30 2.13
N GLY A 199 4.99 0.52 3.38
CA GLY A 199 6.09 1.41 3.71
C GLY A 199 5.63 2.81 4.14
N PRO A 200 6.56 3.79 4.11
CA PRO A 200 6.27 5.13 4.61
C PRO A 200 5.39 5.93 3.66
N PHE A 201 4.88 7.08 4.13
CA PHE A 201 4.16 8.03 3.28
C PHE A 201 4.76 9.44 3.36
N GLY A 202 4.38 10.29 2.41
CA GLY A 202 4.72 11.72 2.43
C GLY A 202 6.22 11.99 2.29
N GLU A 203 6.75 12.78 3.23
CA GLU A 203 8.17 13.15 3.27
C GLU A 203 9.09 12.00 3.71
N ASP A 204 8.53 10.99 4.37
CA ASP A 204 9.31 9.82 4.80
C ASP A 204 9.59 8.87 3.61
N VAL A 205 8.93 9.07 2.45
CA VAL A 205 9.26 8.35 1.21
C VAL A 205 10.50 8.95 0.58
N GLU A 206 11.50 8.13 0.27
CA GLU A 206 12.75 8.61 -0.31
C GLU A 206 12.57 9.26 -1.70
N GLY A 207 13.44 10.23 -1.98
CA GLY A 207 13.50 10.91 -3.28
C GLY A 207 12.61 12.15 -3.38
N PRO A 208 12.80 12.95 -4.45
CA PRO A 208 12.01 14.16 -4.68
C PRO A 208 10.61 13.82 -5.22
N TRP A 209 9.64 14.66 -4.90
CA TRP A 209 8.34 14.65 -5.56
C TRP A 209 8.47 15.02 -7.05
N MET A 210 7.89 14.21 -7.92
CA MET A 210 7.92 14.36 -9.37
C MET A 210 6.63 15.01 -9.89
N SER A 211 6.74 15.77 -10.98
CA SER A 211 5.55 16.25 -11.71
C SER A 211 4.83 15.08 -12.36
N GLY A 212 3.54 15.23 -12.68
CA GLY A 212 2.81 14.20 -13.42
C GLY A 212 3.49 13.79 -14.74
N SER A 213 4.09 14.75 -15.46
CA SER A 213 4.82 14.51 -16.72
C SER A 213 6.14 13.75 -16.54
N ASP A 214 6.86 13.98 -15.44
CA ASP A 214 8.07 13.22 -15.13
C ASP A 214 7.72 11.84 -14.58
N PHE A 215 6.66 11.79 -13.76
CA PHE A 215 6.20 10.57 -13.12
C PHE A 215 5.72 9.53 -14.13
N VAL A 216 4.93 9.92 -15.13
CA VAL A 216 4.45 8.98 -16.15
C VAL A 216 5.60 8.32 -16.93
N GLN A 217 6.70 9.05 -17.14
CA GLN A 217 7.90 8.49 -17.77
C GLN A 217 8.59 7.48 -16.86
N VAL A 218 8.72 7.78 -15.56
CA VAL A 218 9.23 6.82 -14.57
C VAL A 218 8.33 5.59 -14.51
N LEU A 219 7.01 5.76 -14.45
CA LEU A 219 6.05 4.66 -14.43
C LEU A 219 6.15 3.79 -15.69
N ALA A 220 6.37 4.38 -16.85
CA ALA A 220 6.59 3.65 -18.11
C ALA A 220 7.89 2.83 -18.11
N ILE A 221 8.95 3.31 -17.45
CA ILE A 221 10.23 2.59 -17.33
C ILE A 221 10.12 1.46 -16.31
N GLU A 222 9.61 1.78 -15.12
CA GLU A 222 9.56 0.87 -13.99
C GLU A 222 8.48 -0.21 -14.20
N GLY A 223 7.38 0.15 -14.86
CA GLY A 223 6.20 -0.69 -15.06
C GLY A 223 5.25 -0.69 -13.86
N LEU A 224 4.06 -1.23 -14.09
CA LEU A 224 2.99 -1.47 -13.11
C LEU A 224 3.26 -2.72 -12.25
N GLY A 225 2.38 -2.98 -11.28
CA GLY A 225 2.40 -4.16 -10.41
C GLY A 225 2.45 -3.78 -8.94
N TRP A 226 3.10 -4.60 -8.12
CA TRP A 226 3.22 -4.38 -6.66
C TRP A 226 4.11 -3.19 -6.31
N LYS A 227 3.54 -2.01 -6.51
CA LYS A 227 4.15 -0.70 -6.32
C LYS A 227 3.08 0.33 -6.02
N ASP A 228 3.31 1.15 -5.02
CA ASP A 228 2.41 2.23 -4.64
C ASP A 228 2.74 3.52 -5.39
N ILE A 229 1.73 4.14 -5.99
CA ILE A 229 1.81 5.53 -6.44
C ILE A 229 1.41 6.40 -5.25
N HIS A 230 2.38 7.12 -4.70
CA HIS A 230 2.10 8.16 -3.72
C HIS A 230 1.83 9.48 -4.42
N ALA A 231 0.81 10.21 -3.97
CA ALA A 231 0.44 11.50 -4.50
C ALA A 231 0.19 12.53 -3.39
N THR A 232 0.46 13.80 -3.67
CA THR A 232 0.23 14.93 -2.75
C THR A 232 -0.09 16.21 -3.51
N HIS A 233 -0.84 17.10 -2.84
CA HIS A 233 -1.10 18.47 -3.27
C HIS A 233 -0.42 19.50 -2.35
N ARG A 234 0.43 19.03 -1.41
CA ARG A 234 1.13 19.89 -0.44
C ARG A 234 2.52 20.34 -0.89
N HIS A 235 3.04 19.74 -1.95
CA HIS A 235 4.39 20.02 -2.44
C HIS A 235 4.34 20.40 -3.90
N GLN A 236 5.14 21.39 -4.27
CA GLN A 236 5.41 21.63 -5.68
C GLN A 236 6.35 20.54 -6.20
N ALA A 237 5.97 19.94 -7.33
CA ALA A 237 6.84 19.02 -8.05
C ALA A 237 8.21 19.64 -8.34
N ALA A 238 9.27 18.86 -8.12
CA ALA A 238 10.61 19.28 -8.49
C ALA A 238 10.72 19.30 -10.03
N THR A 239 10.74 20.50 -10.63
CA THR A 239 10.89 20.68 -12.08
C THR A 239 12.33 20.41 -12.53
N LYS A 240 12.78 19.15 -12.63
CA LYS A 240 14.10 18.84 -13.22
C LYS A 240 14.14 17.49 -13.98
N PRO A 241 14.71 17.47 -15.20
CA PRO A 241 14.97 16.23 -15.96
C PRO A 241 16.01 15.29 -15.32
N ALA A 242 16.66 15.68 -14.22
CA ALA A 242 17.64 14.86 -13.52
C ALA A 242 17.04 13.67 -12.75
N SER A 243 15.74 13.70 -12.42
CA SER A 243 15.04 12.59 -11.74
C SER A 243 14.95 11.35 -12.64
N LEU A 244 14.68 11.54 -13.93
CA LEU A 244 14.58 10.51 -14.95
C LEU A 244 15.89 9.78 -15.18
N LEU A 245 17.00 10.51 -15.30
CA LEU A 245 18.34 9.91 -15.43
C LEU A 245 18.71 9.04 -14.22
N LYS A 246 18.40 9.50 -12.99
CA LYS A 246 18.62 8.69 -11.79
C LYS A 246 17.77 7.41 -11.79
N HIS A 247 16.50 7.50 -12.19
CA HIS A 247 15.63 6.33 -12.28
C HIS A 247 16.11 5.36 -13.36
N LEU A 248 16.49 5.84 -14.54
CA LEU A 248 17.05 5.01 -15.61
C LEU A 248 18.33 4.29 -15.16
N VAL A 249 19.25 4.99 -14.50
CA VAL A 249 20.48 4.38 -13.96
C VAL A 249 20.13 3.33 -12.90
N GLY A 250 19.27 3.66 -11.94
CA GLY A 250 18.82 2.73 -10.90
C GLY A 250 18.09 1.50 -11.47
N TYR A 251 17.25 1.69 -12.48
CA TYR A 251 16.55 0.62 -13.18
C TYR A 251 17.52 -0.34 -13.87
N VAL A 252 18.51 0.21 -14.60
CA VAL A 252 19.55 -0.58 -15.26
C VAL A 252 20.35 -1.38 -14.23
N ASP A 253 20.75 -0.75 -13.12
CA ASP A 253 21.47 -1.43 -12.04
C ASP A 253 20.63 -2.55 -11.39
N ARG A 254 19.35 -2.30 -11.11
CA ARG A 254 18.43 -3.30 -10.55
C ARG A 254 18.24 -4.48 -11.50
N LYS A 255 18.00 -4.23 -12.80
CA LYS A 255 17.90 -5.30 -13.80
C LYS A 255 19.20 -6.09 -13.95
N SER A 256 20.35 -5.42 -13.90
CA SER A 256 21.66 -6.07 -13.94
C SER A 256 21.88 -6.98 -12.71
N LYS A 257 21.55 -6.50 -11.51
CA LYS A 257 21.61 -7.28 -10.26
C LYS A 257 20.62 -8.45 -10.26
N ALA A 258 19.40 -8.26 -10.75
CA ALA A 258 18.40 -9.32 -10.87
C ALA A 258 18.87 -10.43 -11.82
N LYS A 259 19.38 -10.07 -13.01
CA LYS A 259 19.96 -11.01 -13.98
C LYS A 259 21.16 -11.76 -13.39
N SER A 260 22.00 -11.08 -12.61
CA SER A 260 23.13 -11.69 -11.91
C SER A 260 22.68 -12.68 -10.84
N ARG A 261 21.69 -12.33 -10.01
CA ARG A 261 21.10 -13.22 -8.99
C ARG A 261 20.45 -14.46 -9.62
N GLU A 262 19.75 -14.30 -10.74
CA GLU A 262 19.12 -15.41 -11.46
C GLU A 262 20.15 -16.35 -12.12
N MET A 263 21.23 -15.77 -12.66
CA MET A 263 22.37 -16.53 -13.16
C MET A 263 23.03 -17.34 -12.03
N ILE A 264 23.30 -16.73 -10.88
CA ILE A 264 23.84 -17.43 -9.69
C ILE A 264 22.91 -18.55 -9.23
N LYS A 265 21.59 -18.34 -9.18
CA LYS A 265 20.61 -19.39 -8.84
C LYS A 265 20.61 -20.55 -9.85
N ARG A 266 20.80 -20.27 -11.15
CA ARG A 266 20.91 -21.29 -12.20
C ARG A 266 22.20 -22.11 -12.10
N PHE A 267 23.35 -21.46 -11.89
CA PHE A 267 24.63 -22.16 -11.74
C PHE A 267 24.79 -22.86 -10.40
N GLY A 268 24.19 -22.32 -9.32
CA GLY A 268 24.17 -22.97 -8.01
C GLY A 268 23.34 -24.26 -7.94
N LYS A 269 22.34 -24.42 -8.83
CA LYS A 269 21.58 -25.67 -9.00
C LYS A 269 22.27 -26.70 -9.92
N ALA A 270 23.38 -26.34 -10.57
CA ALA A 270 24.06 -27.18 -11.56
C ALA A 270 25.26 -27.98 -11.01
N LEU A 271 25.49 -28.02 -9.69
CA LEU A 271 26.47 -28.92 -9.07
C LEU A 271 25.76 -30.15 -8.48
N PRO A 272 25.85 -31.33 -9.10
CA PRO A 272 25.52 -32.56 -8.42
C PRO A 272 26.58 -32.81 -7.35
N TRP A 273 26.15 -32.88 -6.10
CA TRP A 273 26.93 -33.49 -5.03
C TRP A 273 27.23 -34.95 -5.42
N GLY A 274 28.44 -35.19 -5.93
CA GLY A 274 28.99 -36.53 -6.10
C GLY A 274 29.15 -37.20 -4.73
N ARG A 275 28.45 -38.33 -4.56
CA ARG A 275 28.53 -39.16 -3.36
C ARG A 275 29.95 -39.67 -3.10
N ARG A 276 30.23 -39.82 -1.80
CA ARG A 276 31.37 -40.46 -1.15
C ARG A 276 31.74 -41.82 -1.74
N SER A 277 33.02 -42.18 -1.64
CA SER A 277 33.44 -43.50 -1.16
C SER A 277 34.76 -43.37 -0.38
N ALA A 278 34.68 -43.67 0.92
CA ALA A 278 35.82 -44.10 1.73
C ALA A 278 35.64 -45.61 1.93
N ALA A 279 36.73 -46.36 1.70
CA ALA A 279 36.91 -47.81 1.86
C ALA A 279 36.01 -48.72 1.01
#